data_AF-A0A1M4V304-F1
#
_entry.id   AF-A0A1M4V304-F1
#
_cell.length_a   1.000
_cell.length_b   1.000
_cell.length_c   1.000
_cell.angle_alpha   90.00
_cell.angle_beta   90.00
_cell.angle_gamma   90.00
#
_symmetry.space_group_name_H-M   'P 1'
#
loop_
_entity.id
_entity.type
_entity.pdbx_description
1 polymer ?
#
loop_
_entity_poly.entity_id
_entity_poly.type
_entity_poly.pdbx_seq_one_letter_code
_entity_poly.pdbx_strand_id
1 'polypeptide(L)'
;MLLPFSVSHERPKKMKYSYLSKTIFPFLLFSFAVLSAQKIIIINNAGESINVKSGKKEITINGNDKKEFSETKRISISGSKDLNRFINIFLEPSDQLVIAVQKNTTIHYSGDQASLHQYINEQLNIDTFGSINLYENAGNNKKAGELKNISELLLVNIMKKANLRNILITQNDKDSTKRLKNHIKYSWLNTLFPSIGRADMDFRKEVINYYFKKYIEPDIEKYSCGNSLQYNVLEILAKNKDILQAKLPVYPIVEHTDADNINQYLPQNCQKQYFRNKYNYLEHINGHSKAYYKKVLKEKFNDE
;
A
#
# COMPACT_ATOMS: atom_id res chain seq x y z
N MET A 1 1.30 23.50 -86.60
CA MET A 1 1.67 22.64 -87.74
C MET A 1 0.95 21.31 -87.55
N LEU A 2 -0.06 21.07 -88.41
CA LEU A 2 -0.72 19.80 -88.80
C LEU A 2 -1.19 18.85 -87.65
N LEU A 3 -2.48 18.82 -87.25
CA LEU A 3 -3.64 18.11 -87.85
C LEU A 3 -3.63 16.55 -87.65
N PRO A 4 -4.76 15.80 -87.71
CA PRO A 4 -5.93 15.74 -86.80
C PRO A 4 -6.52 14.29 -86.66
N PHE A 5 -7.76 14.20 -86.13
CA PHE A 5 -8.79 13.14 -86.29
C PHE A 5 -8.65 11.78 -85.55
N SER A 6 -9.67 11.43 -84.76
CA SER A 6 -10.83 10.70 -85.30
C SER A 6 -11.99 10.66 -84.31
N VAL A 7 -13.20 10.73 -84.86
CA VAL A 7 -14.50 10.56 -84.21
C VAL A 7 -14.97 9.14 -84.53
N SER A 8 -15.58 8.43 -83.58
CA SER A 8 -16.48 7.32 -83.92
C SER A 8 -17.71 7.30 -83.02
N HIS A 9 -18.86 7.26 -83.71
CA HIS A 9 -20.24 7.23 -83.27
C HIS A 9 -20.68 5.87 -82.69
N GLU A 10 -21.67 5.92 -81.78
CA GLU A 10 -22.82 4.99 -81.62
C GLU A 10 -22.56 3.48 -81.34
N ARG A 11 -23.34 2.70 -80.57
CA ARG A 11 -24.69 2.77 -79.96
C ARG A 11 -24.80 1.64 -78.89
N PRO A 12 -25.90 1.54 -78.11
CA PRO A 12 -25.94 0.88 -76.79
C PRO A 12 -26.18 -0.63 -76.83
N LYS A 13 -25.74 -1.35 -75.77
CA LYS A 13 -26.26 -2.67 -75.45
C LYS A 13 -26.56 -2.84 -73.95
N LYS A 14 -27.76 -3.39 -73.73
CA LYS A 14 -28.50 -3.60 -72.49
C LYS A 14 -27.93 -4.76 -71.66
N MET A 15 -27.94 -4.53 -70.33
CA MET A 15 -28.36 -5.44 -69.24
C MET A 15 -27.67 -6.81 -69.06
N LYS A 16 -27.04 -7.04 -67.88
CA LYS A 16 -27.65 -7.80 -66.75
C LYS A 16 -26.70 -8.09 -65.57
N TYR A 17 -27.23 -7.80 -64.38
CA TYR A 17 -27.04 -8.38 -63.03
C TYR A 17 -25.76 -8.22 -62.19
N SER A 18 -26.07 -7.79 -60.95
CA SER A 18 -25.50 -8.17 -59.65
C SER A 18 -24.11 -7.61 -59.32
N TYR A 19 -23.98 -6.92 -58.19
CA TYR A 19 -23.25 -7.41 -57.02
C TYR A 19 -23.24 -6.32 -55.93
N LEU A 20 -23.90 -6.67 -54.81
CA LEU A 20 -23.59 -6.32 -53.43
C LEU A 20 -23.20 -4.87 -53.05
N SER A 21 -24.06 -4.31 -52.20
CA SER A 21 -23.75 -3.49 -51.04
C SER A 21 -22.26 -3.43 -50.65
N LYS A 22 -21.69 -2.22 -50.68
CA LYS A 22 -20.57 -1.86 -49.81
C LYS A 22 -21.00 -0.71 -48.90
N THR A 23 -21.90 -1.04 -47.99
CA THR A 23 -21.97 -0.35 -46.71
C THR A 23 -20.64 -0.63 -46.01
N ILE A 24 -19.75 0.37 -45.97
CA ILE A 24 -18.52 0.29 -45.18
C ILE A 24 -18.97 0.34 -43.72
N PHE A 25 -19.18 -0.84 -43.13
CA PHE A 25 -19.25 -0.99 -41.68
C PHE A 25 -17.83 -0.75 -41.16
N PRO A 26 -17.57 0.29 -40.35
CA PRO A 26 -16.37 0.28 -39.54
C PRO A 26 -16.57 -0.82 -38.51
N PHE A 27 -15.88 -1.95 -38.67
CA PHE A 27 -15.61 -2.84 -37.55
C PHE A 27 -14.80 -2.02 -36.55
N LEU A 28 -15.51 -1.36 -35.64
CA LEU A 28 -15.02 -1.06 -34.30
C LEU A 28 -14.75 -2.41 -33.65
N LEU A 29 -13.60 -3.00 -33.98
CA LEU A 29 -12.91 -3.96 -33.13
C LEU A 29 -12.56 -3.18 -31.87
N PHE A 30 -13.54 -3.05 -30.97
CA PHE A 30 -13.27 -2.98 -29.56
C PHE A 30 -12.56 -4.28 -29.23
N SER A 31 -11.24 -4.29 -29.40
CA SER A 31 -10.37 -5.13 -28.60
C SER A 31 -10.63 -4.68 -27.17
N PHE A 32 -11.67 -5.25 -26.56
CA PHE A 32 -11.76 -5.37 -25.12
C PHE A 32 -10.53 -6.16 -24.74
N ALA A 33 -9.41 -5.46 -24.54
CA ALA A 33 -8.37 -5.95 -23.68
C ALA A 33 -9.12 -6.27 -22.40
N VAL A 34 -9.34 -7.55 -22.15
CA VAL A 34 -9.84 -8.02 -20.87
C VAL A 34 -8.80 -7.50 -19.90
N LEU A 35 -9.14 -6.38 -19.25
CA LEU A 35 -8.37 -5.84 -18.14
C LEU A 35 -8.43 -6.95 -17.10
N SER A 36 -7.42 -7.82 -17.12
CA SER A 36 -7.27 -8.85 -16.12
C SER A 36 -7.12 -8.12 -14.81
N ALA A 37 -8.12 -8.27 -13.95
CA ALA A 37 -8.07 -7.80 -12.59
C ALA A 37 -7.48 -8.90 -11.72
N GLN A 38 -6.61 -8.52 -10.78
CA GLN A 38 -6.07 -9.44 -9.78
C GLN A 38 -7.22 -10.22 -9.12
N LYS A 39 -7.05 -11.53 -8.96
CA LYS A 39 -8.11 -12.41 -8.47
C LYS A 39 -7.77 -12.93 -7.09
N ILE A 40 -8.62 -12.67 -6.11
CA ILE A 40 -8.46 -13.16 -4.75
C ILE A 40 -9.63 -14.06 -4.40
N ILE A 41 -9.34 -15.31 -4.08
CA ILE A 41 -10.35 -16.29 -3.69
C ILE A 41 -10.21 -16.55 -2.20
N ILE A 42 -11.26 -16.30 -1.44
CA ILE A 42 -11.32 -16.65 -0.02
C ILE A 42 -12.16 -17.90 0.12
N ILE A 43 -11.60 -18.92 0.77
CA ILE A 43 -12.27 -20.18 1.07
C ILE A 43 -12.44 -20.27 2.59
N ASN A 44 -13.67 -20.49 3.04
CA ASN A 44 -13.97 -20.65 4.45
C ASN A 44 -14.07 -22.14 4.81
N ASN A 45 -12.99 -22.72 5.33
CA ASN A 45 -12.98 -24.09 5.86
C ASN A 45 -13.17 -24.11 7.39
N ALA A 46 -13.57 -23.01 8.02
CA ALA A 46 -13.70 -22.92 9.47
C ALA A 46 -14.94 -23.66 10.02
N GLY A 47 -15.91 -23.97 9.16
CA GLY A 47 -17.17 -24.62 9.53
C GLY A 47 -18.25 -23.66 10.08
N GLU A 48 -17.86 -22.44 10.47
CA GLU A 48 -18.73 -21.33 10.84
C GLU A 48 -18.62 -20.19 9.82
N SER A 49 -19.57 -19.26 9.78
CA SER A 49 -19.53 -18.14 8.84
C SER A 49 -18.47 -17.10 9.22
N ILE A 50 -17.80 -16.53 8.20
CA ILE A 50 -16.85 -15.43 8.35
C ILE A 50 -17.33 -14.20 7.58
N ASN A 51 -16.99 -13.02 8.07
CA ASN A 51 -17.20 -11.75 7.38
C ASN A 51 -15.90 -11.32 6.71
N VAL A 52 -16.00 -10.92 5.45
CA VAL A 52 -14.89 -10.41 4.67
C VAL A 52 -15.21 -9.01 4.20
N LYS A 53 -14.36 -8.05 4.57
CA LYS A 53 -14.43 -6.67 4.10
C LYS A 53 -13.31 -6.36 3.12
N SER A 54 -13.70 -5.86 1.95
CA SER A 54 -12.80 -5.36 0.90
C SER A 54 -13.26 -3.95 0.49
N GLY A 55 -12.47 -2.94 0.86
CA GLY A 55 -12.87 -1.54 0.70
C GLY A 55 -14.16 -1.22 1.48
N LYS A 56 -15.18 -0.71 0.78
CA LYS A 56 -16.51 -0.42 1.34
C LYS A 56 -17.46 -1.62 1.34
N LYS A 57 -17.10 -2.73 0.69
CA LYS A 57 -17.96 -3.92 0.60
C LYS A 57 -17.63 -4.91 1.72
N GLU A 58 -18.66 -5.39 2.39
CA GLU A 58 -18.58 -6.46 3.40
C GLU A 58 -19.51 -7.60 2.98
N ILE A 59 -19.00 -8.83 3.03
CA ILE A 59 -19.71 -10.04 2.57
C ILE A 59 -19.51 -11.14 3.60
N THR A 60 -20.58 -11.82 3.99
CA THR A 60 -20.52 -13.04 4.79
C THR A 60 -20.29 -14.26 3.89
N ILE A 61 -19.35 -15.13 4.26
CA ILE A 61 -19.05 -16.40 3.60
C ILE A 61 -19.38 -17.52 4.58
N ASN A 62 -20.33 -18.39 4.25
CA ASN A 62 -20.70 -19.50 5.14
C ASN A 62 -19.62 -20.58 5.18
N GLY A 63 -19.73 -21.50 6.13
CA GLY A 63 -18.82 -22.65 6.22
C GLY A 63 -18.81 -23.48 4.94
N ASN A 64 -17.61 -23.82 4.47
CA ASN A 64 -17.30 -24.53 3.23
C ASN A 64 -17.62 -23.76 1.94
N ASP A 65 -18.04 -22.50 2.02
CA ASP A 65 -18.21 -21.65 0.85
C ASP A 65 -16.92 -20.92 0.47
N LYS A 66 -16.90 -20.39 -0.75
CA LYS A 66 -15.84 -19.51 -1.24
C LYS A 66 -16.41 -18.28 -1.93
N LYS A 67 -15.64 -17.18 -1.89
CA LYS A 67 -15.97 -15.96 -2.61
C LYS A 67 -14.75 -15.37 -3.31
N GLU A 68 -15.01 -14.77 -4.46
CA GLU A 68 -14.01 -14.09 -5.26
C GLU A 68 -14.10 -12.57 -5.08
N PHE A 69 -12.94 -11.93 -4.98
CA PHE A 69 -12.75 -10.50 -4.89
C PHE A 69 -11.75 -10.07 -5.94
N SER A 70 -11.98 -8.90 -6.54
CA SER A 70 -11.07 -8.28 -7.49
C SER A 70 -10.61 -6.90 -6.99
N GLU A 71 -9.45 -6.46 -7.48
CA GLU A 71 -8.94 -5.08 -7.35
C GLU A 71 -8.88 -4.53 -5.91
N THR A 72 -8.25 -5.25 -4.99
CA THR A 72 -8.08 -4.78 -3.61
C THR A 72 -6.66 -4.89 -3.10
N LYS A 73 -6.23 -3.86 -2.36
CA LYS A 73 -4.92 -3.80 -1.72
C LYS A 73 -4.92 -4.43 -0.32
N ARG A 74 -6.10 -4.60 0.28
CA ARG A 74 -6.26 -5.13 1.63
C ARG A 74 -7.61 -5.78 1.81
N ILE A 75 -7.62 -6.90 2.53
CA ILE A 75 -8.83 -7.58 2.97
C ILE A 75 -8.84 -7.66 4.49
N SER A 76 -9.99 -7.44 5.11
CA SER A 76 -10.23 -7.77 6.51
C SER A 76 -11.07 -9.03 6.57
N ILE A 77 -10.67 -9.98 7.42
CA ILE A 77 -11.44 -11.19 7.72
C ILE A 77 -11.75 -11.18 9.20
N SER A 78 -13.03 -11.25 9.55
CA SER A 78 -13.51 -11.38 10.92
C SER A 78 -14.48 -12.55 11.06
N GLY A 79 -14.59 -13.14 12.24
CA GLY A 79 -15.47 -14.30 12.48
C GLY A 79 -15.72 -14.51 13.98
N SER A 80 -15.58 -15.75 14.44
CA SER A 80 -15.59 -16.07 15.88
C SER A 80 -14.57 -15.26 16.68
N LYS A 81 -14.68 -15.34 18.02
CA LYS A 81 -14.01 -14.48 19.02
C LYS A 81 -12.53 -14.14 18.74
N ASP A 82 -11.79 -15.00 18.05
CA ASP A 82 -10.35 -14.86 17.83
C ASP A 82 -9.93 -14.57 16.37
N LEU A 83 -10.86 -14.69 15.42
CA LEU A 83 -10.60 -14.39 14.02
C LEU A 83 -10.84 -12.90 13.75
N ASN A 84 -9.75 -12.14 13.77
CA ASN A 84 -9.70 -10.77 13.24
C ASN A 84 -8.33 -10.56 12.57
N ARG A 85 -8.32 -10.50 11.24
CA ARG A 85 -7.10 -10.49 10.43
C ARG A 85 -7.20 -9.46 9.32
N PHE A 86 -6.12 -8.70 9.15
CA PHE A 86 -5.93 -7.79 8.01
C PHE A 86 -4.85 -8.36 7.09
N ILE A 87 -5.23 -8.68 5.87
CA ILE A 87 -4.33 -9.26 4.86
C ILE A 87 -3.99 -8.18 3.86
N ASN A 88 -2.72 -7.79 3.80
CA ASN A 88 -2.19 -6.91 2.77
C ASN A 88 -1.90 -7.71 1.50
N ILE A 89 -2.31 -7.16 0.36
CA ILE A 89 -2.24 -7.81 -0.94
C ILE A 89 -1.20 -7.09 -1.81
N PHE A 90 -0.28 -7.87 -2.39
CA PHE A 90 0.82 -7.42 -3.25
C PHE A 90 0.87 -8.27 -4.53
N LEU A 91 -0.20 -8.18 -5.32
CA LEU A 91 -0.39 -8.93 -6.56
C LEU A 91 -0.30 -8.00 -7.77
N GLU A 92 0.17 -8.55 -8.89
CA GLU A 92 0.00 -7.94 -10.21
C GLU A 92 -1.41 -8.19 -10.76
N PRO A 93 -1.88 -7.43 -11.76
CA PRO A 93 -3.25 -7.56 -12.29
C PRO A 93 -3.59 -8.95 -12.86
N SER A 94 -2.60 -9.73 -13.29
CA SER A 94 -2.78 -11.10 -13.78
C SER A 94 -2.77 -12.17 -12.69
N ASP A 95 -2.34 -11.83 -11.48
CA ASP A 95 -2.06 -12.82 -10.45
C ASP A 95 -3.34 -13.29 -9.75
N GLN A 96 -3.31 -14.53 -9.27
CA GLN A 96 -4.36 -15.15 -8.49
C GLN A 96 -3.84 -15.65 -7.14
N LEU A 97 -4.45 -15.17 -6.04
CA LEU A 97 -4.17 -15.64 -4.69
C LEU A 97 -5.39 -16.31 -4.07
N VAL A 98 -5.18 -17.46 -3.44
CA VAL A 98 -6.17 -18.18 -2.65
C VAL A 98 -5.82 -18.05 -1.17
N ILE A 99 -6.80 -17.66 -0.36
CA ILE A 99 -6.69 -17.49 1.09
C ILE A 99 -7.72 -18.42 1.73
N ALA A 100 -7.25 -19.50 2.37
CA ALA A 100 -8.11 -20.48 3.02
C ALA A 100 -8.07 -20.31 4.54
N VAL A 101 -9.22 -19.98 5.14
CA VAL A 101 -9.40 -19.87 6.59
C VAL A 101 -9.78 -21.24 7.14
N GLN A 102 -9.01 -21.77 8.09
CA GLN A 102 -9.21 -23.10 8.67
C GLN A 102 -9.96 -23.06 10.01
N LYS A 103 -10.40 -24.23 10.50
CA LYS A 103 -11.15 -24.39 11.77
C LYS A 103 -10.47 -23.80 13.00
N ASN A 104 -9.15 -23.77 13.03
CA ASN A 104 -8.33 -23.21 14.11
C ASN A 104 -7.98 -21.73 13.87
N THR A 105 -8.71 -21.03 12.99
CA THR A 105 -8.44 -19.64 12.55
C THR A 105 -7.11 -19.45 11.81
N THR A 106 -6.35 -20.52 11.53
CA THR A 106 -5.14 -20.45 10.71
C THR A 106 -5.49 -20.10 9.26
N ILE A 107 -4.64 -19.29 8.63
CA ILE A 107 -4.79 -18.88 7.24
C ILE A 107 -3.72 -19.57 6.40
N HIS A 108 -4.14 -20.25 5.34
CA HIS A 108 -3.26 -20.83 4.34
C HIS A 108 -3.34 -20.04 3.04
N TYR A 109 -2.18 -19.82 2.42
CA TYR A 109 -2.05 -19.10 1.16
C TYR A 109 -1.63 -20.08 0.05
N SER A 110 -2.26 -19.99 -1.12
CA SER A 110 -1.85 -20.72 -2.33
C SER A 110 -2.08 -19.90 -3.59
N GLY A 111 -1.50 -20.31 -4.73
CA GLY A 111 -1.47 -19.52 -5.96
C GLY A 111 -0.23 -18.63 -6.07
N ASP A 112 -0.37 -17.51 -6.78
CA ASP A 112 0.73 -16.59 -7.05
C ASP A 112 1.21 -15.89 -5.79
N GLN A 113 2.54 -15.84 -5.61
CA GLN A 113 3.20 -15.18 -4.49
C GLN A 113 2.69 -15.66 -3.11
N ALA A 114 2.22 -16.90 -2.99
CA ALA A 114 1.63 -17.43 -1.76
C ALA A 114 2.60 -17.38 -0.57
N SER A 115 3.85 -17.82 -0.77
CA SER A 115 4.89 -17.80 0.27
C SER A 115 5.22 -16.37 0.73
N LEU A 116 5.25 -15.42 -0.20
CA LEU A 116 5.42 -14.00 0.11
C LEU A 116 4.26 -13.47 0.95
N HIS A 117 3.02 -13.76 0.56
CA HIS A 117 1.83 -13.27 1.29
C HIS A 117 1.75 -13.89 2.69
N GLN A 118 2.09 -15.17 2.84
CA GLN A 118 2.23 -15.81 4.15
C GLN A 118 3.30 -15.11 4.99
N TYR A 119 4.49 -14.88 4.43
CA TYR A 119 5.57 -14.21 5.14
C TYR A 119 5.17 -12.80 5.61
N ILE A 120 4.63 -11.98 4.71
CA ILE A 120 4.33 -10.58 5.00
C ILE A 120 3.18 -10.43 6.01
N ASN A 121 2.17 -11.29 5.95
CA ASN A 121 1.00 -11.17 6.83
C ASN A 121 1.15 -11.90 8.17
N GLU A 122 1.94 -12.98 8.22
CA GLU A 122 2.05 -13.79 9.44
C GLU A 122 3.39 -13.61 10.19
N GLN A 123 4.49 -13.33 9.48
CA GLN A 123 5.85 -13.41 10.05
C GLN A 123 6.60 -12.08 10.08
N LEU A 124 6.38 -11.16 9.12
CA LEU A 124 7.12 -9.91 9.04
C LEU A 124 7.07 -9.10 10.34
N ASN A 125 5.89 -8.99 10.96
CA ASN A 125 5.74 -8.27 12.23
C ASN A 125 6.52 -8.93 13.37
N ILE A 126 6.60 -10.27 13.39
CA ILE A 126 7.38 -11.00 14.39
C ILE A 126 8.87 -10.70 14.19
N ASP A 127 9.37 -10.74 12.95
CA ASP A 127 10.76 -10.45 12.63
C ASP A 127 11.13 -9.00 12.99
N THR A 128 10.29 -8.03 12.64
CA THR A 128 10.55 -6.61 12.92
C THR A 128 10.38 -6.30 14.40
N PHE A 129 9.19 -6.51 14.96
CA PHE A 129 8.89 -6.15 16.35
C PHE A 129 9.66 -7.00 17.35
N GLY A 130 9.95 -8.27 17.04
CA GLY A 130 10.79 -9.13 17.87
C GLY A 130 12.23 -8.62 18.06
N SER A 131 12.68 -7.71 17.19
CA SER A 131 14.00 -7.07 17.29
C SER A 131 14.02 -5.81 18.18
N ILE A 132 12.90 -5.42 18.78
CA ILE A 132 12.76 -4.19 19.59
C ILE A 132 13.78 -4.12 20.73
N ASN A 133 13.92 -5.20 21.50
CA ASN A 133 14.82 -5.25 22.66
C ASN A 133 16.29 -5.09 22.26
N LEU A 134 16.66 -5.57 21.06
CA LEU A 134 18.02 -5.43 20.54
C LEU A 134 18.32 -3.95 20.22
N TYR A 135 17.37 -3.24 19.62
CA TYR A 135 17.50 -1.81 19.34
C TYR A 135 17.53 -0.98 20.62
N GLU A 136 16.65 -1.27 21.58
CA GLU A 136 16.62 -0.59 22.87
C GLU A 136 17.93 -0.80 23.63
N ASN A 137 18.45 -2.03 23.66
CA ASN A 137 19.74 -2.32 24.31
C ASN A 137 20.89 -1.57 23.65
N ALA A 138 20.97 -1.54 22.31
CA ALA A 138 22.00 -0.78 21.62
C ALA A 138 21.87 0.74 21.88
N GLY A 139 20.64 1.25 21.97
CA GLY A 139 20.34 2.63 22.35
C GLY A 139 20.78 2.98 23.77
N ASN A 140 20.42 2.15 24.75
CA ASN A 140 20.78 2.34 26.15
C ASN A 140 22.31 2.32 26.37
N ASN A 141 23.02 1.51 25.59
CA ASN A 141 24.48 1.42 25.63
C ASN A 141 25.19 2.41 24.68
N LYS A 142 24.45 3.27 23.99
CA LYS A 142 24.97 4.27 23.04
C LYS A 142 25.83 3.69 21.91
N LYS A 143 25.54 2.47 21.47
CA LYS A 143 26.31 1.75 20.44
C LYS A 143 25.69 1.89 19.06
N ALA A 144 25.86 3.06 18.42
CA ALA A 144 25.20 3.36 17.15
C ALA A 144 25.63 2.41 16.02
N GLY A 145 26.92 2.02 15.99
CA GLY A 145 27.43 1.03 15.04
C GLY A 145 26.80 -0.36 15.21
N GLU A 146 26.61 -0.80 16.45
CA GLU A 146 25.94 -2.09 16.76
C GLU A 146 24.48 -2.06 16.30
N LEU A 147 23.76 -0.99 16.62
CA LEU A 147 22.38 -0.79 16.17
C LEU A 147 22.26 -0.82 14.64
N LYS A 148 23.16 -0.12 13.92
CA LYS A 148 23.19 -0.13 12.45
C LYS A 148 23.39 -1.54 11.92
N ASN A 149 24.36 -2.29 12.44
CA ASN A 149 24.65 -3.64 11.98
C ASN A 149 23.47 -4.60 12.20
N ILE A 150 22.88 -4.60 13.41
CA ILE A 150 21.73 -5.45 13.73
C ILE A 150 20.56 -5.15 12.80
N SER A 151 20.24 -3.87 12.64
CA SER A 151 19.08 -3.43 11.87
C SER A 151 19.25 -3.69 10.36
N GLU A 152 20.44 -3.45 9.82
CA GLU A 152 20.76 -3.71 8.40
C GLU A 152 20.76 -5.21 8.10
N LEU A 153 21.31 -6.03 8.99
CA LEU A 153 21.28 -7.49 8.85
C LEU A 153 19.84 -8.03 8.89
N LEU A 154 19.01 -7.49 9.78
CA LEU A 154 17.57 -7.80 9.82
C LEU A 154 16.91 -7.45 8.49
N LEU A 155 17.13 -6.24 7.97
CA LEU A 155 16.55 -5.82 6.70
C LEU A 155 16.99 -6.72 5.53
N VAL A 156 18.27 -7.10 5.46
CA VAL A 156 18.77 -8.05 4.46
C VAL A 156 18.05 -9.39 4.55
N ASN A 157 17.86 -9.92 5.76
CA ASN A 157 17.13 -11.16 5.97
C ASN A 157 15.65 -11.06 5.55
N ILE A 158 14.99 -9.95 5.89
CA ILE A 158 13.60 -9.68 5.47
C ILE A 158 13.51 -9.61 3.94
N MET A 159 14.42 -8.87 3.29
CA MET A 159 14.47 -8.77 1.82
C MET A 159 14.68 -10.13 1.16
N LYS A 160 15.56 -10.97 1.71
CA LYS A 160 15.77 -12.34 1.23
C LYS A 160 14.48 -13.18 1.31
N LYS A 161 13.78 -13.15 2.46
CA LYS A 161 12.51 -13.86 2.64
C LYS A 161 11.39 -13.33 1.71
N ALA A 162 11.40 -12.04 1.41
CA ALA A 162 10.47 -11.39 0.49
C ALA A 162 10.91 -11.44 -0.99
N ASN A 163 12.02 -12.11 -1.31
CA ASN A 163 12.61 -12.17 -2.66
C ASN A 163 12.86 -10.78 -3.29
N LEU A 164 13.33 -9.83 -2.49
CA LEU A 164 13.69 -8.48 -2.92
C LEU A 164 15.20 -8.31 -2.98
N ARG A 165 15.70 -7.69 -4.05
CA ARG A 165 17.14 -7.38 -4.20
C ARG A 165 17.56 -6.11 -3.45
N ASN A 166 16.61 -5.18 -3.28
CA ASN A 166 16.84 -3.89 -2.62
C ASN A 166 15.50 -3.38 -2.06
N ILE A 167 15.55 -2.57 -1.01
CA ILE A 167 14.39 -1.93 -0.40
C ILE A 167 14.01 -0.62 -1.08
N LEU A 168 14.97 0.07 -1.71
CA LEU A 168 14.68 1.35 -2.38
C LEU A 168 13.84 1.11 -3.63
N ILE A 169 12.91 2.02 -3.86
CA ILE A 169 12.06 2.02 -5.04
C ILE A 169 12.88 2.48 -6.23
N THR A 170 12.77 1.74 -7.33
CA THR A 170 13.36 2.08 -8.62
C THR A 170 12.26 2.33 -9.65
N GLN A 171 12.59 3.03 -10.74
CA GLN A 171 11.62 3.29 -11.81
C GLN A 171 11.08 1.99 -12.43
N ASN A 172 11.91 0.95 -12.47
CA ASN A 172 11.59 -0.37 -13.04
C ASN A 172 10.72 -1.25 -12.13
N ASP A 173 10.51 -0.87 -10.87
CA ASP A 173 9.63 -1.64 -10.01
C ASP A 173 8.18 -1.52 -10.47
N LYS A 174 7.49 -2.67 -10.56
CA LYS A 174 6.04 -2.73 -10.75
C LYS A 174 5.30 -2.13 -9.54
N ASP A 175 4.02 -1.77 -9.67
CA ASP A 175 3.25 -1.19 -8.57
C ASP A 175 3.23 -2.09 -7.34
N SER A 176 2.96 -3.39 -7.51
CA SER A 176 2.92 -4.34 -6.38
C SER A 176 4.24 -4.36 -5.61
N THR A 177 5.36 -4.33 -6.34
CA THR A 177 6.73 -4.33 -5.79
C THR A 177 7.01 -3.03 -5.06
N LYS A 178 6.61 -1.87 -5.62
CA LYS A 178 6.72 -0.56 -4.94
C LYS A 178 5.95 -0.56 -3.63
N ARG A 179 4.72 -1.07 -3.63
CA ARG A 179 3.89 -1.20 -2.42
C ARG A 179 4.52 -2.14 -1.39
N LEU A 180 5.03 -3.29 -1.81
CA LEU A 180 5.68 -4.27 -0.95
C LEU A 180 6.93 -3.69 -0.28
N LYS A 181 7.83 -3.08 -1.07
CA LYS A 181 9.03 -2.41 -0.59
C LYS A 181 8.68 -1.35 0.46
N ASN A 182 7.70 -0.50 0.17
CA ASN A 182 7.23 0.49 1.13
C ASN A 182 6.67 -0.16 2.40
N HIS A 183 5.84 -1.20 2.28
CA HIS A 183 5.28 -1.87 3.45
C HIS A 183 6.39 -2.43 4.35
N ILE A 184 7.38 -3.13 3.79
CA ILE A 184 8.52 -3.67 4.53
C ILE A 184 9.35 -2.54 5.16
N LYS A 185 9.71 -1.51 4.36
CA LYS A 185 10.53 -0.39 4.79
C LYS A 185 9.93 0.31 6.01
N TYR A 186 8.64 0.63 5.93
CA TYR A 186 7.96 1.33 7.00
C TYR A 186 7.58 0.43 8.17
N SER A 187 7.33 -0.87 7.99
CA SER A 187 7.22 -1.81 9.11
C SER A 187 8.51 -1.87 9.92
N TRP A 188 9.65 -1.97 9.25
CA TRP A 188 10.97 -2.03 9.89
C TRP A 188 11.34 -0.72 10.60
N LEU A 189 11.23 0.43 9.92
CA LEU A 189 11.53 1.74 10.50
C LEU A 189 10.58 2.11 11.64
N ASN A 190 9.30 1.69 11.56
CA ASN A 190 8.32 1.90 12.62
C ASN A 190 8.63 1.10 13.90
N THR A 191 9.43 0.04 13.83
CA THR A 191 9.98 -0.58 15.04
C THR A 191 11.22 0.18 15.51
N LEU A 192 12.16 0.44 14.59
CA LEU A 192 13.47 1.00 14.91
C LEU A 192 13.42 2.37 15.59
N PHE A 193 12.65 3.30 15.03
CA PHE A 193 12.64 4.70 15.47
C PHE A 193 12.04 4.89 16.87
N PRO A 194 10.89 4.27 17.22
CA PRO A 194 10.40 4.31 18.60
C PRO A 194 11.39 3.74 19.63
N SER A 195 12.09 2.64 19.31
CA SER A 195 13.02 1.96 20.22
C SER A 195 14.15 2.86 20.71
N ILE A 196 14.56 3.83 19.90
CA ILE A 196 15.64 4.76 20.24
C ILE A 196 15.13 6.06 20.85
N GLY A 197 13.81 6.22 21.04
CA GLY A 197 13.21 7.49 21.44
C GLY A 197 13.72 8.04 22.77
N ARG A 198 14.10 7.15 23.70
CA ARG A 198 14.64 7.47 25.03
C ARG A 198 16.17 7.57 25.09
N ALA A 199 16.87 7.25 24.01
CA ALA A 199 18.33 7.39 23.96
C ALA A 199 18.74 8.87 23.99
N ASP A 200 20.01 9.13 24.28
CA ASP A 200 20.52 10.51 24.31
C ASP A 200 20.44 11.18 22.93
N MET A 201 20.58 12.51 22.94
CA MET A 201 20.38 13.33 21.75
C MET A 201 21.40 13.03 20.64
N ASP A 202 22.68 12.83 20.98
CA ASP A 202 23.75 12.61 20.01
C ASP A 202 23.59 11.25 19.35
N PHE A 203 23.27 10.22 20.14
CA PHE A 203 22.94 8.90 19.62
C PHE A 203 21.74 8.95 18.66
N ARG A 204 20.62 9.57 19.09
CA ARG A 204 19.43 9.69 18.24
C ARG A 204 19.73 10.46 16.97
N LYS A 205 20.51 11.54 17.05
CA LYS A 205 20.95 12.33 15.90
C LYS A 205 21.71 11.46 14.91
N GLU A 206 22.71 10.72 15.35
CA GLU A 206 23.51 9.86 14.47
C GLU A 206 22.64 8.80 13.78
N VAL A 207 21.82 8.10 14.56
CA VAL A 207 20.99 7.00 14.08
C VAL A 207 19.90 7.48 13.12
N ILE A 208 19.11 8.49 13.52
CA ILE A 208 18.02 9.01 12.67
C ILE A 208 18.58 9.54 11.35
N ASN A 209 19.67 10.30 11.37
CA ASN A 209 20.27 10.83 10.14
C ASN A 209 20.77 9.72 9.20
N TYR A 210 21.35 8.64 9.75
CA TYR A 210 21.78 7.50 8.94
C TYR A 210 20.61 6.87 8.17
N TYR A 211 19.51 6.54 8.85
CA TYR A 211 18.36 5.89 8.20
C TYR A 211 17.57 6.85 7.33
N PHE A 212 17.44 8.12 7.74
CA PHE A 212 16.83 9.16 6.93
C PHE A 212 17.55 9.26 5.58
N LYS A 213 18.86 9.52 5.60
CA LYS A 213 19.67 9.71 4.38
C LYS A 213 19.64 8.48 3.47
N LYS A 214 19.71 7.28 4.05
CA LYS A 214 19.82 6.04 3.27
C LYS A 214 18.48 5.56 2.70
N TYR A 215 17.36 5.76 3.40
CA TYR A 215 16.09 5.07 3.08
C TYR A 215 14.87 5.97 2.91
N ILE A 216 14.94 7.23 3.33
CA ILE A 216 13.79 8.13 3.37
C ILE A 216 14.02 9.34 2.48
N GLU A 217 15.20 9.95 2.55
CA GLU A 217 15.60 11.09 1.71
C GLU A 217 15.45 10.83 0.20
N PRO A 218 15.82 9.65 -0.35
CA PRO A 218 15.62 9.37 -1.78
C PRO A 218 14.15 9.43 -2.23
N ASP A 219 13.20 9.33 -1.29
CA ASP A 219 11.75 9.32 -1.55
C ASP A 219 11.05 10.62 -1.08
N ILE A 220 11.81 11.66 -0.68
CA ILE A 220 11.30 12.82 0.06
C ILE A 220 10.31 13.71 -0.70
N GLU A 221 10.50 13.85 -2.02
CA GLU A 221 9.66 14.72 -2.86
C GLU A 221 8.19 14.24 -2.95
N LYS A 222 7.91 13.02 -2.47
CA LYS A 222 6.59 12.37 -2.59
C LYS A 222 6.06 11.88 -1.25
N TYR A 223 6.47 12.49 -0.13
CA TYR A 223 5.93 12.12 1.18
C TYR A 223 4.41 12.07 1.15
N SER A 224 3.90 10.91 1.54
CA SER A 224 2.49 10.56 1.50
C SER A 224 2.29 9.36 2.42
N CYS A 225 1.32 9.46 3.31
CA CYS A 225 0.89 8.37 4.19
C CYS A 225 -0.24 7.58 3.56
N GLY A 226 0.08 6.45 2.95
CA GLY A 226 -0.89 5.43 2.56
C GLY A 226 -1.33 4.54 3.73
N ASN A 227 -0.65 4.58 4.88
CA ASN A 227 -0.97 3.79 6.06
C ASN A 227 -0.39 4.41 7.36
N SER A 228 -0.74 3.82 8.51
CA SER A 228 -0.28 4.25 9.83
C SER A 228 1.23 4.09 10.05
N LEU A 229 1.88 3.08 9.46
CA LEU A 229 3.32 2.87 9.61
C LEU A 229 4.13 4.02 9.01
N GLN A 230 3.72 4.48 7.82
CA GLN A 230 4.31 5.65 7.18
C GLN A 230 4.13 6.92 8.02
N TYR A 231 2.90 7.13 8.54
CA TYR A 231 2.61 8.24 9.42
C TYR A 231 3.50 8.24 10.66
N ASN A 232 3.62 7.11 11.36
CA ASN A 232 4.41 7.02 12.58
C ASN A 232 5.89 7.36 12.33
N VAL A 233 6.47 6.86 11.24
CA VAL A 233 7.86 7.16 10.87
C VAL A 233 8.04 8.65 10.57
N LEU A 234 7.15 9.24 9.76
CA LEU A 234 7.22 10.67 9.43
C LEU A 234 6.97 11.56 10.65
N GLU A 235 6.06 11.17 11.55
CA GLU A 235 5.80 11.87 12.80
C GLU A 235 7.06 11.90 13.69
N ILE A 236 7.80 10.79 13.78
CA ILE A 236 9.05 10.75 14.55
C ILE A 236 10.10 11.66 13.92
N LEU A 237 10.22 11.66 12.59
CA LEU A 237 11.14 12.58 11.91
C LEU A 237 10.77 14.05 12.17
N ALA A 238 9.48 14.39 12.08
CA ALA A 238 8.99 15.73 12.35
C ALA A 238 9.23 16.15 13.82
N LYS A 239 9.03 15.25 14.79
CA LYS A 239 9.37 15.48 16.22
C LYS A 239 10.86 15.66 16.45
N ASN A 240 11.71 15.12 15.58
CA ASN A 240 13.17 15.18 15.67
C ASN A 240 13.79 16.11 14.62
N LYS A 241 13.00 17.06 14.09
CA LYS A 241 13.44 17.98 13.04
C LYS A 241 14.73 18.75 13.39
N ASP A 242 14.94 19.08 14.66
CA ASP A 242 16.07 19.92 15.10
C ASP A 242 17.39 19.13 15.15
N ILE A 243 17.32 17.80 15.15
CA ILE A 243 18.50 16.92 15.08
C ILE A 243 18.71 16.34 13.69
N LEU A 244 17.76 16.50 12.77
CA LEU A 244 17.95 16.14 11.36
C LEU A 244 18.91 17.13 10.68
N GLN A 245 19.87 16.60 9.93
CA GLN A 245 20.77 17.40 9.10
C GLN A 245 20.06 17.96 7.86
N ALA A 246 19.00 17.30 7.41
CA ALA A 246 18.21 17.73 6.28
C ALA A 246 17.00 18.56 6.72
N LYS A 247 16.60 19.50 5.86
CA LYS A 247 15.39 20.29 6.06
C LYS A 247 14.17 19.51 5.62
N LEU A 248 13.22 19.31 6.52
CA LEU A 248 11.93 18.70 6.18
C LEU A 248 11.06 19.68 5.37
N PRO A 249 10.29 19.19 4.39
CA PRO A 249 9.32 20.01 3.66
C PRO A 249 8.22 20.51 4.60
N VAL A 250 7.77 21.74 4.37
CA VAL A 250 6.67 22.36 5.11
C VAL A 250 5.41 22.31 4.26
N TYR A 251 4.30 21.90 4.87
CA TYR A 251 3.00 21.76 4.26
C TYR A 251 1.99 22.70 4.95
N PRO A 252 0.94 23.14 4.22
CA PRO A 252 -0.17 23.86 4.83
C PRO A 252 -0.83 23.05 5.94
N ILE A 253 -1.16 23.72 7.05
CA ILE A 253 -2.00 23.15 8.11
C ILE A 253 -3.44 23.10 7.63
N VAL A 254 -4.05 21.92 7.68
CA VAL A 254 -5.45 21.72 7.26
C VAL A 254 -6.42 22.19 8.35
N GLU A 255 -6.08 21.94 9.61
CA GLU A 255 -6.85 22.32 10.79
C GLU A 255 -5.88 22.52 11.96
N HIS A 256 -5.99 23.66 12.64
CA HIS A 256 -5.05 24.07 13.69
C HIS A 256 -5.24 23.29 14.99
N THR A 257 -4.13 22.85 15.58
CA THR A 257 -4.06 22.07 16.81
C THR A 257 -2.82 22.42 17.64
N ASP A 258 -2.73 21.85 18.84
CA ASP A 258 -1.51 21.87 19.66
C ASP A 258 -0.31 21.16 18.99
N ALA A 259 -0.58 20.28 18.01
CA ALA A 259 0.42 19.52 17.28
C ALA A 259 0.89 20.19 15.97
N ASP A 260 0.55 21.47 15.72
CA ASP A 260 0.92 22.18 14.48
C ASP A 260 2.43 22.22 14.25
N ASN A 261 3.22 22.26 15.34
CA ASN A 261 4.68 22.18 15.27
C ASN A 261 5.20 20.91 14.59
N ILE A 262 4.43 19.82 14.62
CA ILE A 262 4.70 18.53 13.96
C ILE A 262 3.93 18.45 12.63
N ASN A 263 2.64 18.78 12.63
CA ASN A 263 1.75 18.64 11.48
C ASN A 263 2.19 19.49 10.28
N GLN A 264 2.88 20.62 10.51
CA GLN A 264 3.45 21.44 9.43
C GLN A 264 4.48 20.68 8.57
N TYR A 265 5.05 19.57 9.06
CA TYR A 265 5.98 18.73 8.30
C TYR A 265 5.33 17.47 7.71
N LEU A 266 4.00 17.37 7.81
CA LEU A 266 3.22 16.25 7.34
C LEU A 266 2.31 16.71 6.18
N PRO A 267 2.29 15.99 5.05
CA PRO A 267 1.36 16.29 3.96
C PRO A 267 -0.09 16.01 4.42
N GLN A 268 -1.07 16.53 3.67
CA GLN A 268 -2.49 16.47 4.02
C GLN A 268 -2.97 15.04 4.39
N ASN A 269 -2.57 14.00 3.66
CA ASN A 269 -3.01 12.64 4.00
C ASN A 269 -2.38 12.08 5.28
N CYS A 270 -1.21 12.57 5.68
CA CYS A 270 -0.57 12.24 6.95
C CYS A 270 -1.24 12.99 8.09
N GLN A 271 -1.60 14.27 7.88
CA GLN A 271 -2.41 15.02 8.84
C GLN A 271 -3.76 14.33 9.07
N LYS A 272 -4.41 13.77 8.03
CA LYS A 272 -5.61 12.93 8.20
C LYS A 272 -5.40 11.80 9.21
N GLN A 273 -4.25 11.12 9.13
CA GLN A 273 -3.93 10.02 10.03
C GLN A 273 -3.74 10.48 11.49
N TYR A 274 -3.20 11.68 11.72
CA TYR A 274 -3.18 12.30 13.06
C TYR A 274 -4.59 12.43 13.63
N PHE A 275 -5.50 13.06 12.90
CA PHE A 275 -6.89 13.24 13.36
C PHE A 275 -7.60 11.89 13.58
N ARG A 276 -7.36 10.91 12.71
CA ARG A 276 -7.93 9.56 12.84
C ARG A 276 -7.41 8.84 14.08
N ASN A 277 -6.09 8.91 14.35
CA ASN A 277 -5.50 8.31 15.54
C ASN A 277 -6.05 8.96 16.83
N LYS A 278 -6.17 10.29 16.85
CA LYS A 278 -6.75 11.03 17.99
C LYS A 278 -8.22 10.68 18.20
N TYR A 279 -9.01 10.60 17.13
CA TYR A 279 -10.41 10.15 17.20
C TYR A 279 -10.51 8.75 17.78
N ASN A 280 -9.80 7.77 17.22
CA ASN A 280 -9.85 6.38 17.67
C ASN A 280 -9.46 6.23 19.15
N TYR A 281 -8.40 6.92 19.58
CA TYR A 281 -7.99 6.93 20.98
C TYR A 281 -9.09 7.50 21.88
N LEU A 282 -9.62 8.68 21.56
CA LEU A 282 -10.67 9.33 22.36
C LEU A 282 -11.99 8.56 22.33
N GLU A 283 -12.30 7.87 21.23
CA GLU A 283 -13.45 6.97 21.16
C GLU A 283 -13.28 5.79 22.11
N HIS A 284 -12.10 5.16 22.11
CA HIS A 284 -11.78 4.03 22.98
C HIS A 284 -11.84 4.39 24.47
N ILE A 285 -11.30 5.56 24.86
CA ILE A 285 -11.34 6.02 26.27
C ILE A 285 -12.59 6.83 26.62
N ASN A 286 -13.56 6.94 25.70
CA ASN A 286 -14.75 7.78 25.83
C ASN A 286 -14.45 9.26 26.22
N GLY A 287 -13.41 9.86 25.64
CA GLY A 287 -12.98 11.22 25.92
C GLY A 287 -13.90 12.30 25.33
N HIS A 288 -14.00 13.43 26.04
CA HIS A 288 -14.93 14.53 25.72
C HIS A 288 -14.72 15.18 24.34
N SER A 289 -13.50 15.15 23.79
CA SER A 289 -13.17 15.81 22.52
C SER A 289 -13.39 14.95 21.27
N LYS A 290 -13.86 13.70 21.38
CA LYS A 290 -14.02 12.79 20.22
C LYS A 290 -14.91 13.37 19.11
N ALA A 291 -15.95 14.13 19.47
CA ALA A 291 -16.85 14.77 18.52
C ALA A 291 -16.16 15.81 17.64
N TYR A 292 -15.21 16.58 18.19
CA TYR A 292 -14.41 17.54 17.43
C TYR A 292 -13.57 16.83 16.36
N TYR A 293 -12.81 15.81 16.74
CA TYR A 293 -11.97 15.07 15.79
C TYR A 293 -12.80 14.37 14.70
N LYS A 294 -13.98 13.83 15.05
CA LYS A 294 -14.92 13.26 14.08
C LYS A 294 -15.40 14.30 13.07
N LYS A 295 -15.74 15.50 13.54
CA LYS A 295 -16.17 16.61 12.68
C LYS A 295 -15.07 17.01 11.69
N VAL A 296 -13.83 17.18 12.17
CA VAL A 296 -12.68 17.53 11.31
C VAL A 296 -12.44 16.47 10.25
N LEU A 297 -12.45 15.18 10.62
CA LEU A 297 -12.29 14.07 9.68
C LEU A 297 -13.33 14.12 8.55
N LYS A 298 -14.59 14.39 8.89
CA LYS A 298 -15.69 14.51 7.93
C LYS A 298 -15.56 15.74 7.04
N GLU A 299 -15.41 16.92 7.62
CA GLU A 299 -15.49 18.20 6.91
C GLU A 299 -14.22 18.57 6.14
N LYS A 300 -13.05 18.15 6.63
CA LYS A 300 -11.75 18.55 6.06
C LYS A 300 -11.07 17.45 5.27
N PHE A 301 -11.35 16.19 5.60
CA PHE A 301 -10.69 15.03 5.00
C PHE A 301 -11.63 14.07 4.26
N ASN A 302 -12.92 14.43 4.17
CA ASN A 302 -13.97 13.62 3.55
C ASN A 302 -13.92 12.16 4.03
N ASP A 303 -13.69 11.97 5.33
CA ASP A 303 -13.70 10.66 5.98
C ASP A 303 -15.10 10.39 6.53
N GLU A 304 -15.72 9.31 6.05
CA GLU A 304 -17.04 8.83 6.50
C GLU A 304 -16.93 7.97 7.76
#